data_AF-A0ABD1ZBK1-F1
#
_entry.id   AF-A0ABD1ZBK1-F1
#
_cell.length_a   1.000
_cell.length_b   1.000
_cell.length_c   1.000
_cell.angle_alpha   90.00
_cell.angle_beta   90.00
_cell.angle_gamma   90.00
#
_symmetry.space_group_name_H-M   'P 1'
#
loop_
_entity.id
_entity.type
_entity.pdbx_description
1 polymer ?
#
loop_
_entity_poly.entity_id
_entity_poly.type
_entity_poly.pdbx_seq_one_letter_code
_entity_poly.pdbx_strand_id
1 'polypeptide(L)' 'MYLIRENLVQSLIDLQGAGQNCPVILVGHCVGGLVLKEVCLRASECTSLSTYPERPYKQFLQNLRGAFFYSTPHISQ' A
#
# COMPACT_ATOMS: atom_id res chain seq x y z
N MET A 1 -8.53 7.64 -9.02
CA MET A 1 -7.79 6.97 -7.92
C MET A 1 -6.29 7.28 -7.90
N TYR A 2 -5.68 7.65 -9.03
CA TYR A 2 -4.24 7.96 -9.13
C TYR A 2 -3.71 8.97 -8.08
N LEU A 3 -4.35 10.13 -7.89
CA LEU A 3 -3.89 11.11 -6.89
C LEU A 3 -3.95 10.60 -5.45
N ILE A 4 -5.02 9.86 -5.12
CA ILE A 4 -5.22 9.28 -3.79
C ILE A 4 -4.12 8.24 -3.52
N ARG A 5 -3.78 7.44 -4.54
CA ARG A 5 -2.72 6.45 -4.48
C ARG A 5 -1.35 7.06 -4.19
N GLU A 6 -0.90 8.02 -5.00
CA GLU A 6 0.45 8.61 -4.82
C GLU A 6 0.56 9.30 -3.46
N ASN A 7 -0.45 10.11 -3.09
CA ASN A 7 -0.43 10.84 -1.82
C ASN A 7 -0.44 9.90 -0.62
N LEU A 8 -1.20 8.81 -0.69
CA LEU A 8 -1.34 7.88 0.44
C LEU A 8 -0.10 6.99 0.59
N VAL A 9 0.49 6.52 -0.51
CA VAL A 9 1.77 5.79 -0.51
C VAL A 9 2.85 6.66 0.13
N GLN A 10 2.99 7.90 -0.35
CA GLN A 10 3.98 8.84 0.19
C GLN A 10 3.73 9.14 1.67
N SER A 11 2.48 9.33 2.07
CA SER A 11 2.14 9.63 3.45
C SER A 11 2.37 8.46 4.40
N LEU A 12 2.00 7.24 4.01
CA LEU A 12 2.10 6.07 4.88
C LEU A 12 3.53 5.50 4.92
N ILE A 13 4.17 5.35 3.77
CA ILE A 13 5.44 4.64 3.65
C ILE A 13 6.61 5.60 3.82
N ASP A 14 6.57 6.76 3.15
CA ASP A 14 7.72 7.67 3.13
C ASP A 14 7.72 8.62 4.34
N LEU A 15 6.55 9.14 4.75
CA LEU A 15 6.46 10.08 5.88
C LEU A 15 6.26 9.39 7.24
N GLN A 16 5.42 8.36 7.30
CA GLN A 16 5.09 7.68 8.56
C GLN A 16 5.85 6.37 8.81
N GLY A 17 6.65 5.91 7.83
CA GLY A 17 7.50 4.73 7.99
C GLY A 17 6.71 3.43 8.21
N ALA A 18 5.49 3.33 7.70
CA ALA A 18 4.68 2.12 7.80
C ALA A 18 5.46 0.92 7.28
N GLY A 19 5.55 -0.13 8.10
CA GLY A 19 6.24 -1.36 7.72
C GLY A 19 7.76 -1.28 7.66
N GLN A 20 8.39 -0.22 8.17
CA GLN A 20 9.85 -0.19 8.29
C GLN A 20 10.32 -1.10 9.43
N ASN A 21 9.83 -0.92 10.66
CA ASN A 21 10.31 -1.70 11.82
C ASN A 21 9.22 -2.51 12.53
N CYS A 22 8.04 -2.64 11.92
CA CYS A 22 6.92 -3.34 12.50
C CYS A 22 6.07 -4.08 11.44
N PRO A 23 5.40 -5.19 11.80
CA PRO A 23 4.39 -5.80 10.97
C PRO A 23 3.24 -4.84 10.64
N VAL A 24 2.72 -4.91 9.42
CA VAL A 24 1.58 -4.10 8.95
C VAL A 24 0.39 -5.00 8.68
N ILE A 25 -0.78 -4.59 9.17
CA ILE A 25 -2.08 -5.15 8.76
C ILE A 25 -2.89 -4.02 8.16
N LEU A 26 -3.43 -4.25 6.96
CA LEU A 26 -4.30 -3.29 6.28
C LEU A 26 -5.75 -3.70 6.47
N VAL A 27 -6.61 -2.75 6.86
CA VAL A 27 -8.04 -2.97 7.00
C VAL A 27 -8.78 -1.91 6.19
N GLY A 28 -9.44 -2.35 5.13
CA GLY A 28 -10.20 -1.48 4.23
C GLY A 28 -11.70 -1.68 4.39
N HIS A 29 -12.45 -0.59 4.50
CA HIS A 29 -13.91 -0.60 4.45
C HIS A 29 -14.42 0.15 3.22
N CYS A 30 -15.42 -0.40 2.53
CA CYS A 30 -16.02 0.22 1.34
C CYS A 30 -14.94 0.61 0.31
N VAL A 31 -14.96 1.84 -0.21
CA VAL A 31 -13.97 2.38 -1.16
C VAL A 31 -12.55 2.37 -0.58
N GLY A 32 -12.37 2.43 0.74
CA GLY A 32 -11.07 2.37 1.39
C GLY A 32 -10.30 1.07 1.09
N GLY A 33 -11.01 -0.04 0.88
CA GLY A 33 -10.37 -1.29 0.47
C GLY A 33 -9.79 -1.24 -0.95
N LEU A 34 -10.44 -0.53 -1.88
CA LEU A 34 -9.88 -0.30 -3.22
C LEU A 34 -8.65 0.59 -3.15
N VAL A 35 -8.67 1.61 -2.29
CA VAL A 35 -7.52 2.49 -2.06
C VAL A 35 -6.33 1.70 -1.52
N LEU A 36 -6.53 0.81 -0.55
CA LEU A 36 -5.45 -0.02 0.01
C LEU A 36 -4.87 -1.02 -1.01
N LYS A 37 -5.70 -1.59 -1.89
CA LYS A 37 -5.22 -2.40 -3.01
C LYS A 37 -4.29 -1.59 -3.91
N GLU A 38 -4.70 -0.37 -4.24
CA GLU A 38 -3.94 0.52 -5.09
C GLU A 38 -2.61 0.98 -4.44
N VAL A 39 -2.58 1.17 -3.11
CA VAL A 39 -1.33 1.41 -2.35
C VAL A 39 -0.37 0.22 -2.46
N CYS A 40 -0.87 -1.01 -2.29
CA CYS A 40 -0.03 -2.20 -2.39
C CYS A 40 0.52 -2.39 -3.81
N LEU A 41 -0.31 -2.18 -4.83
CA LEU A 41 0.10 -2.23 -6.23
C LEU A 41 1.19 -1.20 -6.51
N ARG A 42 1.00 0.04 -6.06
CA ARG A 42 1.99 1.10 -6.27
C ARG A 42 3.31 0.83 -5.55
N ALA A 43 3.26 0.39 -4.29
CA ALA A 43 4.47 -0.02 -3.57
C ALA A 43 5.21 -1.15 -4.31
N SER A 44 4.48 -2.09 -4.92
CA SER A 44 5.08 -3.15 -5.75
C SER A 44 5.72 -2.58 -7.01
N GLU A 45 5.07 -1.68 -7.73
CA GLU A 45 5.63 -1.00 -8.91
C GLU A 45 6.91 -0.21 -8.55
N CYS A 46 6.88 0.54 -7.46
CA CYS A 46 8.03 1.31 -6.96
C CYS A 46 9.20 0.42 -6.53
N THR A 47 8.94 -0.84 -6.18
CA THR A 47 10.00 -1.83 -5.90
C THR A 47 10.59 -2.40 -7.20
N SER A 48 9.81 -2.44 -8.28
CA SER A 48 10.24 -2.94 -9.60
C SER A 48 10.98 -1.90 -10.44
N LEU A 49 10.77 -0.61 -10.16
CA LEU A 49 11.33 0.51 -10.91
C LEU A 49 12.56 1.09 -10.20
N SER A 50 13.73 1.04 -10.87
CA SER A 50 15.00 1.57 -10.38
C SER A 50 15.01 3.09 -10.08
N THR A 51 13.95 3.82 -10.44
CA THR A 51 13.85 5.28 -10.31
C THR A 51 13.42 5.73 -8.90
N TYR A 52 12.85 4.85 -8.09
CA TYR A 52 12.36 5.17 -6.74
C TYR A 52 13.29 4.60 -5.65
N PRO A 53 13.33 5.20 -4.45
CA PRO A 53 14.02 4.60 -3.32
C PRO A 53 13.35 3.25 -2.98
N GLU A 54 13.93 2.15 -3.46
CA GLU A 54 13.33 0.81 -3.34
C GLU A 54 13.16 0.34 -1.89
N ARG A 55 14.03 0.80 -0.97
CA ARG A 55 14.07 0.31 0.42
C ARG A 55 12.75 0.46 1.19
N PRO A 56 12.16 1.66 1.35
CA PRO A 56 10.94 1.82 2.14
C PRO A 56 9.75 1.03 1.59
N TYR A 57 9.56 0.98 0.27
CA TYR A 57 8.48 0.21 -0.35
C TYR A 57 8.67 -1.30 -0.20
N LYS A 58 9.90 -1.78 -0.41
CA LYS A 58 10.24 -3.20 -0.24
C LYS A 58 10.04 -3.65 1.21
N GLN A 59 10.46 -2.82 2.17
CA GLN A 59 10.33 -3.12 3.60
C GLN A 59 8.86 -3.14 4.03
N PHE A 60 8.07 -2.17 3.57
CA PHE A 60 6.63 -2.15 3.75
C PHE A 60 5.96 -3.45 3.25
N LEU A 61 6.27 -3.88 2.03
CA LEU A 61 5.71 -5.11 1.45
C LEU A 61 6.16 -6.36 2.20
N GLN A 62 7.42 -6.45 2.61
CA GLN A 62 7.94 -7.57 3.39
C GLN A 62 7.30 -7.69 4.77
N ASN A 63 6.88 -6.57 5.35
CA ASN A 63 6.22 -6.51 6.65
C ASN A 63 4.70 -6.51 6.59
N LEU A 64 4.09 -6.45 5.41
CA LEU A 64 2.66 -6.63 5.23
C LEU A 64 2.28 -8.08 5.56
N ARG A 65 1.53 -8.29 6.64
CA ARG A 65 1.12 -9.62 7.12
C ARG A 65 -0.30 -10.01 6.73
N GLY A 66 -1.10 -9.04 6.32
CA GLY A 66 -2.46 -9.31 5.86
C GLY A 66 -3.18 -8.04 5.42
N ALA A 67 -4.14 -8.23 4.52
CA ALA A 67 -5.07 -7.20 4.09
C ALA A 67 -6.50 -7.74 4.20
N PHE A 68 -7.34 -7.05 4.96
CA PHE A 68 -8.73 -7.40 5.22
C PHE A 68 -9.65 -6.37 4.59
N PHE A 69 -10.70 -6.83 3.92
CA PHE A 69 -11.61 -5.97 3.17
C PHE A 69 -13.05 -6.22 3.62
N TYR A 70 -13.72 -5.15 4.03
CA TYR A 70 -15.09 -5.17 4.54
C TYR A 70 -15.98 -4.31 3.64
N SER A 71 -17.04 -4.89 3.09
CA SER A 71 -17.97 -4.18 2.20
C SER A 71 -17.28 -3.48 1.03
N THR A 72 -16.07 -3.92 0.64
CA THR A 72 -15.32 -3.31 -0.44
C THR A 72 -15.87 -3.80 -1.78
N PRO A 73 -16.23 -2.91 -2.71
CA PRO A 73 -16.73 -3.29 -4.03
C PRO A 73 -15.57 -3.78 -4.90
N HIS A 74 -15.13 -5.02 -4.65
CA HIS A 74 -14.13 -5.66 -5.48
C HIS A 74 -14.70 -5.89 -6.88
N ILE A 75 -14.02 -5.40 -7.91
CA ILE A 75 -14.28 -5.85 -9.27
C ILE A 75 -13.78 -7.30 -9.33
N SER A 76 -14.69 -8.25 -9.52
CA SER A 76 -14.34 -9.63 -9.86
C SER A 76 -13.67 -9.59 -11.23
N GLN A 77 -12.35 -9.75 -11.26
CA GLN A 77 -11.67 -10.20 -12.48
C GLN A 77 -11.79 -11.71 -12.59
#